data_AF-A0A9D5ZWT4-F1
#
_entry.id   AF-A0A9D5ZWT4-F1
#
_cell.length_a   1.000
_cell.length_b   1.000
_cell.length_c   1.000
_cell.angle_alpha   90.00
_cell.angle_beta   90.00
_cell.angle_gamma   90.00
#
_symmetry.space_group_name_H-M   'P 1'
#
loop_
_entity.id
_entity.type
_entity.pdbx_description
1 polymer ?
#
loop_
_entity_poly.entity_id
_entity_poly.type
_entity_poly.pdbx_seq_one_letter_code
_entity_poly.pdbx_strand_id
1 'polypeptide(L)'
;MCGIFFAYSSTPKVMAAVEDSHPRIVETINMRGPDKTNTERGKKFLAVHTLLSITGYREQPVVTDDFMLLFNGEIYNDYLNYHMGYSDTDYLTAHIKEYGPDRFELIDGEYAVVVHDKVKGQAV
;
A
#
# COMPACT_ATOMS: atom_id res chain seq x y z
N MET A 1 3.04 0.53 -13.29
CA MET A 1 2.75 1.14 -11.98
C MET A 1 1.51 0.49 -11.42
N CYS A 2 1.59 -0.05 -10.20
CA CYS A 2 0.54 -0.73 -9.45
C CYS A 2 -0.78 0.07 -9.32
N GLY A 3 -1.84 -0.60 -8.87
CA GLY A 3 -3.07 0.03 -8.41
C GLY A 3 -3.16 0.00 -6.88
N ILE A 4 -3.60 1.11 -6.29
CA ILE A 4 -3.91 1.19 -4.85
C ILE A 4 -5.31 1.75 -4.65
N PHE A 5 -6.03 1.19 -3.70
CA PHE A 5 -7.29 1.73 -3.19
C PHE A 5 -7.32 1.58 -1.68
N PHE A 6 -7.69 2.65 -0.99
CA PHE A 6 -7.91 2.63 0.45
C PHE A 6 -9.19 3.40 0.78
N ALA A 7 -10.03 2.80 1.62
CA ALA A 7 -11.20 3.43 2.18
C ALA A 7 -11.17 3.29 3.70
N TYR A 8 -11.52 4.37 4.40
CA TYR A 8 -11.67 4.39 5.85
C TYR A 8 -12.98 5.08 6.25
N SER A 9 -13.75 4.47 7.16
CA SER A 9 -14.92 5.09 7.75
C SER A 9 -15.26 4.48 9.10
N SER A 10 -15.61 5.33 10.07
CA SER A 10 -16.21 4.90 11.33
C SER A 10 -17.69 4.52 11.20
N THR A 11 -18.32 4.80 10.07
CA THR A 11 -19.74 4.53 9.82
C THR A 11 -19.90 3.15 9.17
N PRO A 12 -20.47 2.15 9.88
CA PRO A 12 -20.54 0.77 9.37
C PRO A 12 -21.28 0.66 8.03
N LYS A 13 -22.34 1.45 7.83
CA LYS A 13 -23.11 1.46 6.58
C LYS A 13 -22.28 1.92 5.38
N VAL A 14 -21.35 2.86 5.59
CA VAL A 14 -20.44 3.33 4.54
C VAL A 14 -19.44 2.22 4.20
N MET A 15 -18.84 1.58 5.21
CA MET A 15 -17.91 0.48 4.98
C MET A 15 -18.58 -0.72 4.30
N ALA A 16 -19.82 -1.05 4.65
CA ALA A 16 -20.59 -2.09 3.96
C ALA A 16 -20.79 -1.77 2.48
N ALA A 17 -21.17 -0.53 2.14
CA ALA A 17 -21.34 -0.12 0.75
C ALA A 17 -20.03 -0.14 -0.05
N VAL A 18 -18.90 0.18 0.60
CA VAL A 18 -17.57 0.08 0.01
C VAL A 18 -17.20 -1.39 -0.25
N GLU A 19 -17.46 -2.28 0.71
CA GLU A 19 -17.23 -3.72 0.55
C GLU A 19 -18.09 -4.32 -0.57
N ASP A 20 -19.36 -3.92 -0.67
CA ASP A 20 -20.26 -4.33 -1.76
C ASP A 20 -19.72 -3.91 -3.14
N SER A 21 -18.92 -2.83 -3.18
CA SER A 21 -18.27 -2.32 -4.40
C SER A 21 -16.91 -2.96 -4.68
N HIS A 22 -16.39 -3.81 -3.79
CA HIS A 22 -15.04 -4.42 -3.87
C HIS A 22 -14.74 -5.06 -5.24
N PRO A 23 -15.62 -5.88 -5.85
CA PRO A 23 -15.31 -6.46 -7.15
C PRO A 23 -15.06 -5.43 -8.25
N ARG A 24 -15.85 -4.34 -8.26
CA ARG A 24 -15.70 -3.24 -9.23
C ARG A 24 -14.45 -2.42 -8.97
N ILE A 25 -14.11 -2.22 -7.68
CA ILE A 25 -12.87 -1.54 -7.28
C ILE A 25 -11.68 -2.31 -7.84
N VAL A 26 -11.61 -3.63 -7.59
CA VAL A 26 -10.55 -4.49 -8.10
C VAL A 26 -10.49 -4.44 -9.63
N GLU A 27 -11.62 -4.65 -10.31
CA GLU A 27 -11.70 -4.62 -11.78
C GLU A 27 -11.14 -3.30 -12.35
N THR A 28 -11.48 -2.17 -11.71
CA THR A 28 -11.06 -0.83 -12.16
C THR A 28 -9.54 -0.65 -12.08
N ILE A 29 -8.89 -1.17 -11.03
CA ILE A 29 -7.46 -0.95 -10.80
C ILE A 29 -6.58 -2.14 -11.23
N ASN A 30 -7.15 -3.28 -11.61
CA ASN A 30 -6.40 -4.49 -11.94
C ASN A 30 -5.47 -4.32 -13.15
N MET A 31 -5.89 -3.55 -14.16
CA MET A 31 -5.07 -3.32 -15.36
C MET A 31 -3.76 -2.56 -15.07
N ARG A 32 -3.63 -1.95 -13.90
CA ARG A 32 -2.40 -1.29 -13.45
C ARG A 32 -1.36 -2.28 -12.90
N GLY A 33 -1.82 -3.38 -12.31
CA GLY A 33 -0.99 -4.38 -11.65
C GLY A 33 -1.57 -5.78 -11.77
N PRO A 34 -1.40 -6.44 -12.93
CA PRO A 34 -2.04 -7.72 -13.22
C PRO A 34 -1.36 -8.92 -12.55
N ASP A 35 -0.18 -8.76 -11.95
CA ASP A 35 0.62 -9.90 -11.46
C ASP A 35 0.03 -10.51 -10.19
N LYS A 36 -0.51 -9.66 -9.31
CA LYS A 36 -1.17 -10.11 -8.07
C LYS A 36 -2.17 -9.06 -7.59
N THR A 37 -3.37 -9.49 -7.23
CA THR A 37 -4.30 -8.69 -6.43
C THR A 37 -4.32 -9.20 -5.00
N ASN A 38 -4.30 -8.31 -4.02
CA ASN A 38 -4.50 -8.65 -2.63
C ASN A 38 -5.35 -7.60 -1.92
N THR A 39 -6.04 -8.00 -0.84
CA THR A 39 -6.99 -7.15 -0.12
C THR A 39 -6.91 -7.42 1.37
N GLU A 40 -6.73 -6.36 2.15
CA GLU A 40 -6.78 -6.40 3.62
C GLU A 40 -8.03 -5.69 4.12
N ARG A 41 -8.66 -6.26 5.15
CA ARG A 41 -9.95 -5.79 5.68
C ARG A 41 -9.88 -5.56 7.17
N GLY A 42 -10.33 -4.39 7.59
CA GLY A 42 -10.56 -4.08 9.00
C GLY A 42 -11.98 -3.61 9.25
N LYS A 43 -12.38 -3.53 10.52
CA LYS A 43 -13.72 -3.05 10.91
C LYS A 43 -14.07 -1.66 10.34
N LYS A 44 -13.06 -0.83 10.10
CA LYS A 44 -13.21 0.56 9.65
C LYS A 44 -12.50 0.85 8.34
N PHE A 45 -11.91 -0.14 7.68
CA PHE A 45 -11.15 0.09 6.46
C PHE A 45 -11.20 -1.07 5.48
N LEU A 46 -10.99 -0.74 4.21
CA LEU A 46 -10.72 -1.68 3.11
C LEU A 46 -9.47 -1.20 2.37
N ALA A 47 -8.51 -2.08 2.19
CA ALA A 47 -7.27 -1.80 1.47
C ALA A 47 -7.11 -2.81 0.33
N VAL A 48 -6.92 -2.33 -0.89
CA VAL A 48 -6.75 -3.17 -2.09
C VAL A 48 -5.48 -2.73 -2.81
N HIS A 49 -4.66 -3.70 -3.20
CA HIS A 49 -3.49 -3.49 -4.03
C HIS A 49 -3.51 -4.42 -5.24
N THR A 50 -3.10 -3.90 -6.39
CA THR A 50 -2.83 -4.66 -7.61
C THR A 50 -1.38 -4.44 -8.01
N LEU A 51 -0.58 -5.49 -7.95
CA LEU A 51 0.87 -5.49 -8.11
C LEU A 51 1.27 -5.60 -9.58
N LEU A 52 2.14 -4.70 -10.01
CA LEU A 52 3.05 -4.92 -11.14
C LEU A 52 4.46 -5.02 -10.56
N SER A 53 5.07 -6.19 -10.63
CA SER A 53 6.36 -6.50 -10.03
C SER A 53 7.51 -6.02 -10.93
N ILE A 54 8.10 -4.86 -10.63
CA ILE A 54 9.20 -4.26 -11.42
C ILE A 54 10.56 -4.45 -10.73
N THR A 55 10.74 -3.90 -9.52
CA THR A 55 12.01 -3.93 -8.78
C THR A 55 12.23 -5.19 -7.94
N GLY A 56 11.15 -5.89 -7.61
CA GLY A 56 11.13 -7.15 -6.87
C GLY A 56 9.70 -7.59 -6.61
N TYR A 57 9.52 -8.80 -6.07
CA TYR A 57 8.19 -9.33 -5.77
C TYR A 57 7.83 -9.11 -4.31
N ARG A 58 6.93 -8.16 -4.06
CA ARG A 58 6.38 -7.89 -2.73
C ARG A 58 4.87 -7.70 -2.78
N GLU A 59 4.12 -8.64 -2.21
CA GLU A 59 2.68 -8.50 -2.06
C GLU A 59 2.35 -7.37 -1.07
N GLN A 60 1.31 -6.61 -1.39
CA GLN A 60 0.81 -5.50 -0.57
C GLN A 60 -0.71 -5.64 -0.38
N PRO A 61 -1.36 -5.03 0.64
CA PRO A 61 -0.77 -4.17 1.66
C PRO A 61 0.31 -4.86 2.50
N VAL A 62 1.38 -4.16 2.84
CA VAL A 62 2.34 -4.65 3.83
C VAL A 62 1.77 -4.37 5.21
N VAL A 63 1.60 -5.41 6.02
CA VAL A 63 1.01 -5.31 7.37
C VAL A 63 2.10 -5.55 8.40
N THR A 64 2.29 -4.58 9.30
CA THR A 64 3.23 -4.66 10.44
C THR A 64 2.46 -4.54 11.76
N ASP A 65 3.13 -4.63 12.89
CA ASP A 65 2.50 -4.41 14.20
C ASP A 65 2.00 -2.97 14.37
N ASP A 66 2.74 -2.00 13.82
CA ASP A 66 2.49 -0.57 14.02
C ASP A 66 1.60 0.05 12.94
N PHE A 67 1.77 -0.35 11.68
CA PHE A 67 1.07 0.24 10.54
C PHE A 67 0.78 -0.76 9.41
N MET A 68 -0.08 -0.35 8.49
CA MET A 68 -0.27 -0.96 7.18
C MET A 68 0.15 0.01 6.07
N LEU A 69 0.81 -0.51 5.04
CA LEU A 69 1.34 0.25 3.91
C LEU A 69 0.77 -0.23 2.58
N LEU A 70 0.29 0.71 1.78
CA LEU A 70 0.04 0.56 0.35
C LEU A 70 0.97 1.50 -0.42
N PHE A 71 1.55 1.01 -1.50
CA PHE A 71 2.53 1.74 -2.28
C PHE A 71 2.35 1.44 -3.77
N ASN A 72 2.29 2.50 -4.57
CA ASN A 72 2.42 2.45 -6.02
C ASN A 72 3.46 3.50 -6.42
N GLY A 73 4.59 3.05 -6.95
CA GLY A 73 5.67 3.93 -7.36
C GLY A 73 6.96 3.15 -7.53
N GLU A 74 8.04 3.92 -7.62
CA GLU A 74 9.41 3.43 -7.60
C GLU A 74 10.21 4.34 -6.67
N ILE A 75 10.97 3.75 -5.75
CA ILE A 75 11.90 4.50 -4.89
C ILE A 75 13.30 4.28 -5.42
N TYR A 76 14.05 5.36 -5.63
CA TYR A 76 15.36 5.32 -6.25
C TYR A 76 16.51 5.31 -5.23
N ASN A 77 16.24 5.52 -3.94
CA ASN A 77 17.28 5.59 -2.91
C ASN A 77 18.22 4.38 -2.87
N ASP A 78 17.72 3.18 -3.19
CA ASP A 78 18.48 1.92 -3.04
C ASP A 78 18.40 1.02 -4.29
N TYR A 79 18.20 1.64 -5.46
CA TYR A 79 17.90 0.96 -6.73
C TYR A 79 18.95 -0.08 -7.17
N LEU A 80 20.21 0.08 -6.76
CA LEU A 80 21.30 -0.85 -7.08
C LEU A 80 21.23 -2.17 -6.32
N ASN A 81 20.48 -2.20 -5.20
CA ASN A 81 20.40 -3.36 -4.32
C ASN A 81 19.08 -4.13 -4.48
N TYR A 82 18.12 -3.64 -5.27
CA TYR A 82 16.85 -4.33 -5.46
C TYR A 82 17.03 -5.65 -6.22
N HIS A 83 16.31 -6.66 -5.74
CA HIS A 83 16.26 -8.00 -6.33
C HIS A 83 14.95 -8.69 -5.94
N MET A 84 14.74 -9.93 -6.40
CA MET A 84 13.49 -10.66 -6.17
C MET A 84 13.06 -10.82 -4.70
N GLY A 85 13.98 -10.66 -3.74
CA GLY A 85 13.71 -10.80 -2.30
C GLY A 85 13.79 -9.49 -1.51
N TYR A 86 14.06 -8.37 -2.19
CA TYR A 86 14.17 -7.05 -1.59
C TYR A 86 13.81 -5.99 -2.63
N SER A 87 12.72 -5.27 -2.42
CA SER A 87 12.25 -4.22 -3.34
C SER A 87 12.19 -2.84 -2.68
N ASP A 88 11.88 -1.83 -3.48
CA ASP A 88 11.48 -0.49 -3.04
C ASP A 88 10.43 -0.47 -1.91
N THR A 89 9.49 -1.41 -1.92
CA THR A 89 8.44 -1.57 -0.91
C THR A 89 9.04 -2.01 0.42
N ASP A 90 10.08 -2.86 0.40
CA ASP A 90 10.82 -3.25 1.60
C ASP A 90 11.64 -2.07 2.13
N TYR A 91 12.32 -1.34 1.24
CA TYR A 91 13.02 -0.10 1.59
C TYR A 91 12.07 0.92 2.25
N LEU A 92 10.91 1.19 1.64
CA LEU A 92 9.91 2.12 2.18
C LEU A 92 9.38 1.66 3.55
N THR A 93 9.14 0.36 3.70
CA THR A 93 8.67 -0.21 4.96
C THR A 93 9.71 0.01 6.05
N ALA A 94 11.00 -0.19 5.76
CA ALA A 94 12.09 0.07 6.70
C ALA A 94 12.22 1.56 7.02
N HIS A 95 12.16 2.42 6.00
CA HIS A 95 12.21 3.88 6.14
C HIS A 95 11.12 4.42 7.07
N ILE A 96 9.87 4.01 6.87
CA ILE A 96 8.73 4.44 7.71
C ILE A 96 8.91 3.94 9.15
N LYS A 97 9.43 2.73 9.36
CA LYS A 97 9.71 2.23 10.72
C LYS A 97 10.79 3.04 11.44
N GLU A 98 11.83 3.45 10.72
CA GLU A 98 12.97 4.17 11.29
C GLU A 98 12.68 5.66 11.51
N TYR A 99 12.05 6.30 10.52
CA TYR A 99 11.91 7.76 10.47
C TYR A 99 10.46 8.25 10.69
N GLY A 100 9.48 7.35 10.71
CA GLY A 100 8.07 7.69 10.72
C GLY A 100 7.52 8.03 9.33
N PRO A 101 6.19 8.17 9.19
CA PRO A 101 5.55 8.37 7.89
C PRO A 101 5.67 9.80 7.35
N ASP A 102 6.16 10.77 8.12
CA ASP A 102 6.19 12.19 7.72
C ASP A 102 7.51 12.61 7.06
N ARG A 103 8.45 11.68 6.86
CA ARG A 103 9.82 11.95 6.37
C ARG A 103 9.99 11.63 4.89
N PHE A 104 9.02 12.04 4.08
CA PHE A 104 8.96 11.80 2.63
C PHE A 104 9.98 12.62 1.83
N GLU A 105 10.50 13.72 2.40
CA GLU A 105 11.53 14.55 1.77
C GLU A 105 12.89 13.84 1.63
N LEU A 106 13.06 12.71 2.31
CA LEU A 106 14.25 11.86 2.23
C LEU A 106 14.13 10.77 1.16
N ILE A 107 12.95 10.62 0.54
CA ILE A 107 12.66 9.60 -0.45
C ILE A 107 12.78 10.22 -1.84
N ASP A 108 13.74 9.74 -2.62
CA ASP A 108 13.85 10.02 -4.04
C ASP A 108 13.05 8.99 -4.82
N GLY A 109 12.10 9.42 -5.65
CA GLY A 109 11.18 8.53 -6.33
C GLY A 109 9.92 9.21 -6.83
N GLU A 110 9.13 8.44 -7.58
CA GLU A 110 7.77 8.80 -7.95
C GLU A 110 6.81 7.83 -7.28
N TYR A 111 5.88 8.33 -6.46
CA TYR A 111 5.04 7.45 -5.67
C TYR A 111 3.70 8.03 -5.24
N ALA A 112 2.77 7.11 -5.00
CA ALA A 112 1.58 7.30 -4.19
C ALA A 112 1.62 6.25 -3.07
N VAL A 113 1.37 6.71 -1.84
CA VAL A 113 1.49 5.88 -0.64
C VAL A 113 0.26 6.09 0.24
N VAL A 114 -0.14 5.04 0.96
CA VAL A 114 -1.05 5.15 2.09
C VAL A 114 -0.39 4.46 3.28
N VAL A 115 -0.27 5.18 4.39
CA VAL A 115 0.19 4.61 5.66
C VAL A 115 -0.94 4.67 6.66
N HIS A 116 -1.52 3.52 7.00
CA HIS A 116 -2.54 3.43 8.04
C HIS A 116 -1.92 3.05 9.38
N ASP A 117 -1.85 4.00 10.30
CA ASP A 117 -1.41 3.83 11.68
C ASP A 117 -2.45 3.00 12.46
N LYS A 118 -2.05 1.81 12.94
CA LYS A 118 -2.94 0.89 13.66
C LYS A 118 -3.20 1.34 15.10
N VAL A 119 -2.30 2.10 15.70
CA VAL A 119 -2.40 2.59 17.09
C VAL A 119 -3.36 3.77 17.16
N LYS A 120 -3.23 4.73 16.24
CA LYS A 120 -4.06 5.94 16.20
C LYS A 120 -5.32 5.78 15.34
N GLY A 121 -5.38 4.77 14.48
CA GLY A 121 -6.48 4.57 13.53
C GLY A 121 -6.58 5.70 12.50
N GLN A 122 -5.46 6.37 12.21
CA GLN A 122 -5.34 7.45 11.23
C GLN A 122 -4.63 6.93 9.98
N ALA A 123 -4.82 7.59 8.84
CA ALA A 123 -4.06 7.30 7.63
C ALA A 123 -3.50 8.61 7.07
N VAL A 124 -2.26 8.56 6.59
CA VAL A 124 -1.62 9.62 5.80
C VAL A 124 -1.39 9.18 4.38
#